data_AF-A0A1H3WEC4-F1
#
_entry.id   AF-A0A1H3WEC4-F1
#
_cell.length_a   1.000
_cell.length_b   1.000
_cell.length_c   1.000
_cell.angle_alpha   90.00
_cell.angle_beta   90.00
_cell.angle_gamma   90.00
#
_symmetry.space_group_name_H-M   'P 1'
#
loop_
_entity.id
_entity.type
_entity.pdbx_description
1 polymer ?
#
loop_
_entity_poly.entity_id
_entity_poly.type
_entity_poly.pdbx_seq_one_letter_code
_entity_poly.pdbx_strand_id
1 'polypeptide(L)'
;MSANNPFSSAFELQRTMIDQSRRAAETTLDAQRTAVETWFDAAESTKSFQESGVSLSKTAIQAYLDGLSSVLPEESVDELEAAVDEQFEAVDEIHAEAWESFLESVEEADAAYDELTETQRELLAESFDAVEQIQADAESSAEEVAESAEELAESA
;
A
#
# COMPACT_ATOMS: atom_id res chain seq x y z
N MET A 1 -41.96 8.57 26.55
CA MET A 1 -40.72 8.30 27.32
C MET A 1 -40.19 6.98 26.80
N SER A 2 -39.29 6.99 25.82
CA SER A 2 -38.77 5.80 25.11
C SER A 2 -37.82 4.92 25.94
N ALA A 3 -38.01 4.88 27.26
CA ALA A 3 -36.96 4.52 28.21
C ALA A 3 -36.98 3.06 28.67
N ASN A 4 -37.75 2.15 28.08
CA ASN A 4 -37.84 0.77 28.60
C ASN A 4 -37.94 -0.35 27.55
N ASN A 5 -37.62 -0.12 26.27
CA ASN A 5 -37.51 -1.25 25.35
C ASN A 5 -36.13 -1.94 25.56
N PRO A 6 -36.06 -3.14 26.18
CA PRO A 6 -34.80 -3.83 26.45
C PRO A 6 -34.04 -4.21 25.17
N PHE A 7 -34.70 -4.18 24.00
CA PHE A 7 -34.10 -4.47 22.71
C PHE A 7 -33.38 -3.27 22.10
N SER A 8 -33.78 -2.03 22.41
CA SER A 8 -33.18 -0.81 21.85
C SER A 8 -31.70 -0.67 22.22
N SER A 9 -31.34 -0.88 23.50
CA SER A 9 -29.92 -0.86 23.92
C SER A 9 -29.08 -1.96 23.26
N ALA A 10 -29.68 -3.10 22.91
CA ALA A 10 -29.00 -4.17 22.19
C ALA A 10 -28.74 -3.79 20.72
N PHE A 11 -29.72 -3.17 20.05
CA PHE A 11 -29.56 -2.65 18.69
C PHE A 11 -28.56 -1.49 18.61
N GLU A 12 -28.54 -0.57 19.58
CA GLU A 12 -27.52 0.48 19.66
C GLU A 12 -26.10 -0.10 19.79
N LEU A 13 -25.95 -1.15 20.61
CA LEU A 13 -24.69 -1.87 20.74
C LEU A 13 -24.30 -2.58 19.45
N GLN A 14 -25.23 -3.25 18.77
CA GLN A 14 -24.98 -3.89 17.47
C GLN A 14 -24.55 -2.86 16.41
N ARG A 15 -25.23 -1.72 16.31
CA ARG A 15 -24.88 -0.64 15.38
C ARG A 15 -23.47 -0.12 15.65
N THR A 16 -23.14 0.10 16.91
CA THR A 16 -21.81 0.53 17.33
C THR A 16 -20.73 -0.49 16.94
N MET A 17 -21.00 -1.79 17.11
CA MET A 17 -20.07 -2.86 16.76
C MET A 17 -19.87 -2.99 15.24
N ILE A 18 -20.94 -2.82 14.45
CA ILE A 18 -20.89 -2.79 12.99
C ILE A 18 -20.04 -1.60 12.51
N ASP A 19 -20.33 -0.40 13.02
CA ASP A 19 -19.55 0.82 12.71
C ASP A 19 -18.06 0.65 13.03
N GLN A 20 -17.74 0.06 14.19
CA GLN A 20 -16.37 -0.20 14.59
C GLN A 20 -15.71 -1.23 13.67
N SER A 21 -16.44 -2.28 13.28
CA SER A 21 -15.94 -3.32 12.37
C SER A 21 -15.68 -2.77 10.98
N ARG A 22 -16.58 -1.91 10.46
CA ARG A 22 -16.43 -1.19 9.19
C ARG A 22 -15.15 -0.35 9.17
N ARG A 23 -14.97 0.50 10.18
CA ARG A 23 -13.75 1.33 10.31
C ARG A 23 -12.49 0.49 10.43
N ALA A 24 -12.53 -0.62 11.18
CA ALA A 24 -11.39 -1.52 11.30
C ALA A 24 -11.03 -2.19 9.97
N ALA A 25 -12.03 -2.62 9.20
CA ALA A 25 -11.84 -3.19 7.87
C ALA A 25 -11.24 -2.16 6.90
N GLU A 26 -11.81 -0.95 6.83
CA GLU A 26 -11.30 0.16 6.00
C GLU A 26 -9.85 0.50 6.37
N THR A 27 -9.56 0.65 7.67
CA THR A 27 -8.21 0.94 8.17
C THR A 27 -7.22 -0.16 7.79
N THR A 28 -7.66 -1.42 7.80
CA THR A 28 -6.81 -2.56 7.43
C THR A 28 -6.51 -2.59 5.94
N LEU A 29 -7.46 -2.21 5.09
CA LEU A 29 -7.21 -2.04 3.65
C LEU A 29 -6.25 -0.89 3.38
N ASP A 30 -6.43 0.25 4.06
CA ASP A 30 -5.52 1.39 3.90
C ASP A 30 -4.10 1.06 4.37
N ALA A 31 -3.96 0.35 5.49
CA ALA A 31 -2.66 -0.10 5.97
C ALA A 31 -1.97 -1.06 4.97
N GLN A 32 -2.72 -1.95 4.32
CA GLN A 32 -2.18 -2.83 3.29
C GLN A 32 -1.72 -2.06 2.05
N ARG A 33 -2.54 -1.12 1.57
CA ARG A 33 -2.19 -0.22 0.46
C ARG A 33 -0.92 0.56 0.74
N THR A 34 -0.85 1.25 1.88
CA THR A 34 0.34 2.04 2.26
C THR A 34 1.59 1.17 2.39
N ALA A 35 1.48 -0.07 2.88
CA ALA A 35 2.63 -0.96 2.98
C ALA A 35 3.17 -1.38 1.61
N VAL A 36 2.27 -1.57 0.64
CA VAL A 36 2.63 -1.88 -0.75
C VAL A 36 3.26 -0.66 -1.44
N GLU A 37 2.63 0.52 -1.34
CA GLU A 37 3.19 1.79 -1.85
C GLU A 37 4.60 2.05 -1.29
N THR A 38 4.80 1.85 0.03
CA THR A 38 6.11 2.01 0.68
C THR A 38 7.16 1.03 0.13
N TRP A 39 6.75 -0.20 -0.22
CA TRP A 39 7.67 -1.18 -0.80
C TRP A 39 8.12 -0.76 -2.21
N PHE A 40 7.21 -0.20 -3.00
CA PHE A 40 7.53 0.35 -4.32
C PHE A 40 8.45 1.56 -4.25
N ASP A 41 8.17 2.53 -3.36
CA ASP A 41 9.07 3.65 -3.10
C ASP A 41 10.48 3.19 -2.68
N ALA A 42 10.56 2.12 -1.86
CA ALA A 42 11.83 1.54 -1.46
C ALA A 42 12.60 0.90 -2.62
N ALA A 43 11.89 0.37 -3.63
CA ALA A 43 12.50 -0.19 -4.82
C ALA A 43 13.19 0.90 -5.66
N GLU A 44 12.53 2.03 -5.89
CA GLU A 44 13.13 3.21 -6.55
C GLU A 44 14.32 3.77 -5.74
N SER A 45 14.17 3.86 -4.42
CA SER A 45 15.27 4.28 -3.55
C SER A 45 16.47 3.32 -3.64
N THR A 46 16.25 2.03 -3.88
CA THR A 46 17.32 1.04 -4.03
C THR A 46 18.09 1.26 -5.33
N LYS A 47 17.39 1.54 -6.43
CA LYS A 47 18.01 1.89 -7.72
C LYS A 47 18.95 3.08 -7.58
N SER A 48 18.46 4.20 -7.05
CA SER A 48 19.24 5.43 -6.90
C SER A 48 20.47 5.26 -5.98
N PHE A 49 20.33 4.45 -4.92
CA PHE A 49 21.47 4.11 -4.06
C PHE A 49 22.53 3.28 -4.80
N GLN A 50 22.12 2.31 -5.61
CA GLN A 50 23.05 1.50 -6.41
C GLN A 50 23.78 2.33 -7.46
N GLU A 51 23.07 3.18 -8.22
CA GLU A 51 23.67 4.10 -9.19
C GLU A 51 24.73 5.00 -8.53
N SER A 52 24.41 5.54 -7.34
CA SER A 52 25.33 6.35 -6.56
C SER A 52 26.59 5.57 -6.13
N GLY A 53 26.43 4.30 -5.75
CA GLY A 53 27.53 3.42 -5.36
C GLY A 53 28.45 3.03 -6.52
N VAL A 54 27.87 2.78 -7.70
CA VAL A 54 28.61 2.51 -8.94
C VAL A 54 29.43 3.74 -9.35
N SER A 55 28.79 4.92 -9.37
CA SER A 55 29.46 6.19 -9.65
C SER A 55 30.62 6.47 -8.69
N LEU A 56 30.42 6.25 -7.38
CA LEU A 56 31.47 6.41 -6.38
C LEU A 56 32.65 5.45 -6.63
N SER A 57 32.35 4.20 -6.99
CA SER A 57 33.37 3.18 -7.30
C SER A 57 34.18 3.57 -8.53
N LYS A 58 33.51 4.08 -9.58
CA LYS A 58 34.16 4.63 -10.78
C LYS A 58 35.13 5.75 -10.42
N THR A 59 34.66 6.76 -9.66
CA THR A 59 35.50 7.87 -9.21
C THR A 59 36.69 7.41 -8.38
N ALA A 60 36.52 6.42 -7.49
CA ALA A 60 37.61 5.90 -6.68
C ALA A 60 38.68 5.18 -7.53
N ILE A 61 38.27 4.43 -8.55
CA ILE A 61 39.19 3.75 -9.47
C ILE A 61 39.93 4.76 -10.34
N GLN A 62 39.24 5.77 -10.89
CA GLN A 62 39.86 6.85 -11.64
C GLN A 62 40.90 7.59 -10.79
N ALA A 63 40.57 7.96 -9.55
CA ALA A 63 41.51 8.59 -8.64
C ALA A 63 42.74 7.71 -8.31
N TYR A 64 42.57 6.39 -8.30
CA TYR A 64 43.67 5.45 -8.14
C TYR A 64 44.58 5.39 -9.37
N LEU A 65 44.00 5.38 -10.57
CA LEU A 65 44.74 5.40 -11.84
C LEU A 65 45.51 6.72 -12.03
N ASP A 66 44.87 7.85 -11.72
CA ASP A 66 45.50 9.17 -11.66
C ASP A 66 46.77 9.18 -10.79
N GLY A 67 46.74 8.49 -9.64
CA GLY A 67 47.91 8.36 -8.76
C GLY A 67 49.09 7.60 -9.40
N LEU A 68 48.81 6.68 -10.32
CA LEU A 68 49.81 5.88 -11.03
C LEU A 68 50.48 6.65 -12.18
N SER A 69 49.91 7.77 -12.65
CA SER A 69 50.53 8.66 -13.64
C SER A 69 51.93 9.16 -13.23
N SER A 70 52.22 9.17 -11.93
CA SER A 70 53.54 9.50 -11.39
C SER A 70 54.61 8.42 -11.56
N VAL A 71 54.21 7.19 -11.89
CA VAL A 71 55.06 5.98 -11.93
C VAL A 71 55.03 5.28 -13.28
N LEU A 72 53.91 5.38 -14.00
CA LEU A 72 53.70 4.83 -15.33
C LEU A 72 53.70 5.93 -16.40
N PRO A 73 54.01 5.60 -17.66
CA PRO A 73 53.81 6.52 -18.78
C PRO A 73 52.34 6.93 -18.88
N GLU A 74 52.08 8.22 -19.18
CA GLU A 74 50.73 8.78 -19.31
C GLU A 74 49.85 7.96 -20.28
N GLU A 75 50.40 7.58 -21.45
CA GLU A 75 49.70 6.76 -22.45
C GLU A 75 49.17 5.43 -21.89
N SER A 76 49.91 4.79 -20.98
CA SER A 76 49.48 3.53 -20.35
C SER A 76 48.40 3.72 -19.28
N VAL A 77 48.34 4.91 -18.66
CA VAL A 77 47.29 5.26 -17.69
C VAL A 77 46.02 5.65 -18.43
N ASP A 78 46.12 6.45 -19.50
CA ASP A 78 44.99 6.85 -20.35
C ASP A 78 44.27 5.62 -20.94
N GLU A 79 45.02 4.61 -21.39
CA GLU A 79 44.46 3.37 -21.94
C GLU A 79 43.71 2.54 -20.86
N LEU A 80 44.19 2.57 -19.61
CA LEU A 80 43.51 1.93 -18.48
C LEU A 80 42.26 2.70 -18.05
N GLU A 81 42.30 4.03 -18.04
CA GLU A 81 41.14 4.87 -17.75
C GLU A 81 40.04 4.68 -18.79
N ALA A 82 40.39 4.67 -20.08
CA ALA A 82 39.45 4.40 -21.15
C ALA A 82 38.79 3.02 -21.02
N ALA A 83 39.57 1.99 -20.66
CA ALA A 83 39.05 0.65 -20.43
C ALA A 83 38.13 0.58 -19.20
N VAL A 84 38.43 1.32 -18.13
CA VAL A 84 37.55 1.44 -16.95
C VAL A 84 36.25 2.15 -17.34
N ASP A 85 36.33 3.26 -18.07
CA ASP A 85 35.16 4.03 -18.49
C ASP A 85 34.22 3.20 -19.37
N GLU A 86 34.75 2.47 -20.36
CA GLU A 86 33.97 1.59 -21.24
C GLU A 86 33.27 0.48 -20.42
N GLN A 87 33.95 -0.10 -19.44
CA GLN A 87 33.38 -1.15 -18.60
C GLN A 87 32.30 -0.64 -17.65
N PHE A 88 32.45 0.58 -17.11
CA PHE A 88 31.40 1.20 -16.30
C PHE A 88 30.21 1.65 -17.15
N GLU A 89 30.42 2.17 -18.37
CA GLU A 89 29.32 2.48 -19.31
C GLU A 89 28.52 1.22 -19.64
N ALA A 90 29.18 0.10 -19.94
CA ALA A 90 28.49 -1.16 -20.20
C ALA A 90 27.70 -1.66 -18.99
N VAL A 91 28.22 -1.48 -17.77
CA VAL A 91 27.49 -1.81 -16.53
C VAL A 91 26.29 -0.90 -16.33
N ASP A 92 26.45 0.41 -16.50
CA ASP A 92 25.39 1.40 -16.34
C ASP A 92 24.25 1.15 -17.35
N GLU A 93 24.55 0.84 -18.61
CA GLU A 93 23.55 0.58 -19.64
C GLU A 93 22.73 -0.69 -19.33
N ILE A 94 23.40 -1.80 -19.03
CA ILE A 94 22.72 -3.07 -18.66
C ILE A 94 21.91 -2.90 -17.37
N HIS A 95 22.45 -2.17 -16.39
CA HIS A 95 21.80 -1.93 -15.11
C HIS A 95 20.57 -1.03 -15.28
N ALA A 96 20.67 0.04 -16.07
CA ALA A 96 19.57 0.93 -16.38
C ALA A 96 18.41 0.21 -17.07
N GLU A 97 18.68 -0.58 -18.12
CA GLU A 97 17.66 -1.38 -18.82
C GLU A 97 16.98 -2.39 -17.87
N ALA A 98 17.77 -3.10 -17.05
CA ALA A 98 17.23 -4.07 -16.11
C ALA A 98 16.34 -3.41 -15.05
N TRP A 99 16.73 -2.25 -14.53
CA TRP A 99 15.93 -1.51 -13.56
C TRP A 99 14.70 -0.86 -14.17
N GLU A 100 14.78 -0.33 -15.38
CA GLU A 100 13.62 0.21 -16.10
C GLU A 100 12.57 -0.88 -16.30
N SER A 101 12.96 -2.04 -16.81
CA SER A 101 12.05 -3.18 -16.96
C SER A 101 11.47 -3.66 -15.63
N PHE A 102 12.26 -3.66 -14.55
CA PHE A 102 11.78 -4.01 -13.23
C PHE A 102 10.80 -2.98 -12.66
N LEU A 103 11.09 -1.69 -12.80
CA LEU A 103 10.22 -0.60 -12.33
C LEU A 103 8.91 -0.57 -13.11
N GLU A 104 8.92 -0.78 -14.42
CA GLU A 104 7.71 -0.90 -15.24
C GLU A 104 6.84 -2.06 -14.74
N SER A 105 7.43 -3.24 -14.46
CA SER A 105 6.70 -4.37 -13.88
C SER A 105 6.16 -4.08 -12.48
N VAL A 106 6.82 -3.23 -11.71
CA VAL A 106 6.40 -2.77 -10.39
C VAL A 106 5.21 -1.81 -10.50
N GLU A 107 5.27 -0.84 -11.39
CA GLU A 107 4.18 0.11 -11.66
C GLU A 107 2.92 -0.61 -12.17
N GLU A 108 3.08 -1.58 -13.07
CA GLU A 108 1.96 -2.42 -13.51
C GLU A 108 1.33 -3.20 -12.35
N ALA A 109 2.16 -3.71 -11.44
CA ALA A 109 1.70 -4.44 -10.25
C ALA A 109 1.00 -3.52 -9.24
N ASP A 110 1.50 -2.29 -9.07
CA ASP A 110 0.88 -1.26 -8.22
C ASP A 110 -0.52 -0.91 -8.72
N ALA A 111 -0.64 -0.58 -10.01
CA ALA A 111 -1.93 -0.26 -10.62
C ALA A 111 -2.95 -1.41 -10.49
N ALA A 112 -2.51 -2.65 -10.70
CA ALA A 112 -3.35 -3.83 -10.52
C ALA A 112 -3.76 -4.06 -9.05
N TYR A 113 -2.86 -3.77 -8.10
CA TYR A 113 -3.14 -3.90 -6.67
C TYR A 113 -4.12 -2.83 -6.18
N ASP A 114 -4.00 -1.61 -6.71
CA ASP A 114 -4.91 -0.50 -6.41
C ASP A 114 -6.34 -0.81 -6.88
N GLU A 115 -6.50 -1.27 -8.13
CA GLU A 115 -7.81 -1.67 -8.67
C GLU A 115 -8.45 -2.82 -7.85
N LEU A 116 -7.63 -3.80 -7.46
CA LEU A 116 -8.08 -4.90 -6.60
C LEU A 116 -8.53 -4.40 -5.22
N THR A 117 -7.77 -3.48 -4.62
CA THR A 117 -8.07 -2.92 -3.30
C THR A 117 -9.34 -2.07 -3.32
N GLU A 118 -9.55 -1.28 -4.38
CA GLU A 118 -10.80 -0.54 -4.58
C GLU A 118 -12.00 -1.48 -4.71
N THR A 119 -11.86 -2.55 -5.50
CA THR A 119 -12.92 -3.57 -5.63
C THR A 119 -13.24 -4.22 -4.29
N GLN A 120 -12.22 -4.58 -3.49
CA GLN A 120 -12.42 -5.14 -2.14
C GLN A 120 -13.12 -4.14 -1.21
N ARG A 121 -12.76 -2.86 -1.29
CA ARG A 121 -13.37 -1.79 -0.50
C ARG A 121 -14.86 -1.62 -0.83
N GLU A 122 -15.20 -1.63 -2.11
CA GLU A 122 -16.58 -1.51 -2.57
C GLU A 122 -17.43 -2.72 -2.12
N LEU A 123 -16.91 -3.93 -2.28
CA LEU A 123 -17.57 -5.15 -1.81
C LEU A 123 -17.78 -5.17 -0.28
N LEU A 124 -16.79 -4.70 0.47
CA LEU A 124 -16.90 -4.59 1.93
C LEU A 124 -17.94 -3.54 2.32
N ALA A 125 -17.94 -2.37 1.66
CA ALA A 125 -18.94 -1.33 1.91
C ALA A 125 -20.36 -1.85 1.65
N GLU A 126 -20.59 -2.50 0.50
CA GLU A 126 -21.89 -3.09 0.17
C GLU A 126 -22.31 -4.16 1.20
N SER A 127 -21.36 -4.96 1.68
CA SER A 127 -21.62 -5.97 2.71
C SER A 127 -22.04 -5.35 4.05
N PHE A 128 -21.39 -4.27 4.48
CA PHE A 128 -21.76 -3.55 5.70
C PHE A 128 -23.12 -2.87 5.56
N ASP A 129 -23.37 -2.20 4.44
CA ASP A 129 -24.65 -1.55 4.16
C ASP A 129 -25.80 -2.58 4.16
N ALA A 130 -25.58 -3.78 3.61
CA ALA A 130 -26.56 -4.87 3.67
C ALA A 130 -26.83 -5.36 5.11
N VAL A 131 -25.79 -5.48 5.95
CA VAL A 131 -25.95 -5.84 7.36
C VAL A 131 -26.71 -4.76 8.14
N GLU A 132 -26.39 -3.50 7.90
CA GLU A 132 -27.09 -2.35 8.51
C GLU A 132 -28.57 -2.34 8.12
N GLN A 133 -28.90 -2.60 6.84
CA GLN A 133 -30.28 -2.71 6.38
C GLN A 133 -31.04 -3.84 7.08
N ILE A 134 -30.45 -5.04 7.15
CA ILE A 134 -31.06 -6.19 7.84
C ILE A 134 -31.31 -5.86 9.32
N GLN A 135 -30.38 -5.15 9.97
CA GLN A 135 -30.54 -4.74 11.35
C GLN A 135 -31.69 -3.73 11.51
N ALA A 136 -31.76 -2.73 10.63
CA ALA A 136 -32.81 -1.71 10.66
C ALA A 136 -34.21 -2.34 10.47
N ASP A 137 -34.35 -3.30 9.55
CA ASP A 137 -35.59 -4.03 9.34
C ASP A 137 -35.99 -4.86 10.57
N ALA A 138 -34.99 -5.46 11.25
CA ALA A 138 -35.21 -6.20 12.48
C ALA A 138 -35.62 -5.30 13.66
N GLU A 139 -35.02 -4.11 13.77
CA GLU A 139 -35.39 -3.09 14.76
C GLU A 139 -36.84 -2.64 14.56
N SER A 140 -37.20 -2.23 13.34
CA SER A 140 -38.58 -1.84 12.99
C SER A 140 -39.59 -2.95 13.30
N SER A 141 -39.26 -4.21 12.96
CA SER A 141 -40.12 -5.35 13.27
C SER A 141 -40.28 -5.58 14.78
N ALA A 142 -39.21 -5.37 15.56
CA ALA A 142 -39.25 -5.52 17.00
C ALA A 142 -40.06 -4.40 17.68
N GLU A 143 -40.00 -3.17 17.15
CA GLU A 143 -40.82 -2.05 17.59
C GLU A 143 -42.31 -2.33 17.34
N GLU A 144 -42.69 -2.76 16.14
CA GLU A 144 -44.08 -3.09 15.80
C GLU A 144 -44.67 -4.19 16.72
N VAL A 145 -43.87 -5.22 17.03
CA VAL A 145 -44.29 -6.30 17.95
C VAL A 145 -44.45 -5.78 19.38
N ALA A 146 -43.55 -4.90 19.83
CA ALA A 146 -43.62 -4.30 21.16
C ALA A 146 -44.87 -3.40 21.30
N GLU A 147 -45.13 -2.55 20.31
CA GLU A 147 -46.33 -1.69 20.27
C GLU A 147 -47.61 -2.54 20.28
N SER A 148 -47.67 -3.58 19.44
CA SER A 148 -48.81 -4.52 19.40
C SER A 148 -49.06 -5.20 20.74
N ALA A 149 -48.00 -5.55 21.49
CA ALA A 149 -48.11 -6.17 22.80
C ALA A 149 -48.60 -5.18 23.87
N GLU A 150 -48.16 -3.91 23.81
CA GLU A 150 -48.65 -2.84 24.70
C GLU A 150 -50.14 -2.57 24.47
N GLU A 151 -50.60 -2.46 23.22
CA GLU A 151 -52.02 -2.26 22.90
C GLU A 151 -52.92 -3.41 23.42
N LEU A 152 -52.43 -4.65 23.33
CA LEU A 152 -53.15 -5.82 23.87
C LEU A 152 -53.20 -5.82 25.40
N ALA A 153 -52.15 -5.32 26.06
CA ALA A 153 -52.10 -5.21 27.52
C ALA A 153 -52.99 -4.08 28.04
N GLU A 154 -53.13 -2.97 27.32
CA GLU A 154 -54.03 -1.86 27.67
C GLU A 154 -55.51 -2.17 27.40
N SER A 155 -55.81 -3.11 26.50
CA SER A 155 -57.18 -3.51 26.16
C SER A 155 -57.73 -4.71 26.97
N ALA A 156 -56.92 -5.29 27.87
CA ALA A 156 -57.26 -6.40 28.77
C ALA A 156 -57.62 -5.94 30.20
#